data_AF-A0A8J7N3U2-F1
#
_entry.id   AF-A0A8J7N3U2-F1
#
_cell.length_a   1.000
_cell.length_b   1.000
_cell.length_c   1.000
_cell.angle_alpha   90.00
_cell.angle_beta   90.00
_cell.angle_gamma   90.00
#
_symmetry.space_group_name_H-M   'P 1'
#
loop_
_entity.id
_entity.type
_entity.pdbx_description
1 polymer ?
#
loop_
_entity_poly.entity_id
_entity_poly.type
_entity_poly.pdbx_seq_one_letter_code
_entity_poly.pdbx_strand_id
1 'polypeptide(L)'
;MPQSYFDTLAEAGVVVRNFHSIRQPRSRLQLNFRNHRKIVIVDGETGFVGGLNVGDEYMGRDPTFGHWRDTHLSLKGPVVAQLQLVFVEDWHWATEEQLELNWAPMRAAEDLDALIVATGPADAMEAGSLYFCNAINAAQRRVWIASPYFVPDIDIQRALQLAVLRGVEVRVLIPDMKDHLLVWLAAFEFVGEALAAGVEVRRYTDGFMHQKVVLVDDSFASVGTINLDNRSCRLNFEVTAVVFDPGFAAAVETMLAADFARSRPHAERVAALSGFARNVGAPVARLFAPIL
;
A
#
# COMPACT_ATOMS: atom_id res chain seq x y z
N MET A 1 -18.08 2.73 10.27
CA MET A 1 -19.49 2.41 9.96
C MET A 1 -20.31 2.34 11.24
N PRO A 2 -21.55 2.85 11.26
CA PRO A 2 -22.46 2.74 12.40
C PRO A 2 -22.92 1.29 12.61
N GLN A 3 -23.29 0.93 13.84
CA GLN A 3 -23.76 -0.42 14.17
C GLN A 3 -24.99 -0.84 13.32
N SER A 4 -25.89 0.11 13.06
CA SER A 4 -27.09 -0.10 12.23
C SER A 4 -26.79 -0.64 10.82
N TYR A 5 -25.63 -0.30 10.25
CA TYR A 5 -25.21 -0.82 8.95
C TYR A 5 -24.90 -2.33 9.04
N PHE A 6 -24.20 -2.75 10.08
CA PHE A 6 -23.89 -4.17 10.31
C PHE A 6 -25.15 -4.97 10.67
N ASP A 7 -26.07 -4.38 11.41
CA ASP A 7 -27.36 -5.01 11.75
C ASP A 7 -28.18 -5.27 10.47
N THR A 8 -28.23 -4.28 9.56
CA THR A 8 -28.90 -4.42 8.25
C THR A 8 -28.32 -5.57 7.43
N LEU A 9 -26.99 -5.71 7.41
CA LEU A 9 -26.31 -6.82 6.72
C LEU A 9 -26.66 -8.17 7.35
N ALA A 10 -26.65 -8.26 8.68
CA ALA A 10 -26.97 -9.48 9.40
C ALA A 10 -28.44 -9.90 9.18
N GLU A 11 -29.38 -8.96 9.19
CA GLU A 11 -30.80 -9.20 8.88
C GLU A 11 -31.02 -9.70 7.45
N ALA A 12 -30.17 -9.27 6.50
CA ALA A 12 -30.15 -9.77 5.12
C ALA A 12 -29.43 -11.13 4.97
N GLY A 13 -28.95 -11.73 6.05
CA GLY A 13 -28.27 -13.04 6.06
C GLY A 13 -26.77 -12.99 5.79
N VAL A 14 -26.16 -11.80 5.75
CA VAL A 14 -24.71 -11.65 5.55
C VAL A 14 -23.97 -11.93 6.86
N VAL A 15 -23.00 -12.86 6.81
CA VAL A 15 -22.16 -13.16 7.97
C VAL A 15 -21.06 -12.12 8.12
N VAL A 16 -21.18 -11.26 9.13
CA VAL A 16 -20.17 -10.24 9.46
C VAL A 16 -19.33 -10.70 10.64
N ARG A 17 -18.00 -10.55 10.53
CA ARG A 17 -17.04 -10.85 11.60
C ARG A 17 -16.04 -9.70 11.73
N ASN A 18 -15.69 -9.37 12.97
CA ASN A 18 -14.68 -8.36 13.25
C ASN A 18 -13.32 -9.05 13.35
N PHE A 19 -12.31 -8.48 12.69
CA PHE A 19 -10.94 -8.99 12.70
C PHE A 19 -10.24 -8.89 14.07
N HIS A 20 -10.70 -8.01 14.97
CA HIS A 20 -10.00 -7.75 16.23
C HIS A 20 -9.96 -8.99 17.15
N SER A 21 -8.74 -9.48 17.41
CA SER A 21 -8.43 -10.70 18.19
C SER A 21 -8.56 -10.54 19.72
N ILE A 22 -9.44 -9.68 20.24
CA ILE A 22 -9.52 -9.37 21.71
C ILE A 22 -10.07 -10.55 22.54
N ARG A 23 -10.23 -11.74 21.95
CA ARG A 23 -10.82 -12.90 22.63
C ARG A 23 -9.86 -13.62 23.60
N GLN A 24 -8.54 -13.41 23.52
CA GLN A 24 -7.58 -14.13 24.38
C GLN A 24 -6.68 -13.21 25.24
N PRO A 25 -6.35 -13.52 26.51
CA PRO A 25 -5.49 -12.68 27.36
C PRO A 25 -4.10 -12.37 26.76
N ARG A 26 -3.59 -13.24 25.87
CA ARG A 26 -2.32 -13.06 25.14
C ARG A 26 -2.42 -12.09 23.96
N SER A 27 -3.62 -11.78 23.45
CA SER A 27 -3.80 -10.82 22.36
C SER A 27 -3.61 -9.36 22.79
N ARG A 28 -3.43 -9.08 24.09
CA ARG A 28 -3.04 -7.76 24.60
C ARG A 28 -1.67 -7.28 24.09
N LEU A 29 -0.83 -8.20 23.59
CA LEU A 29 0.45 -7.85 22.93
C LEU A 29 0.29 -7.65 21.41
N GLN A 30 -0.84 -8.04 20.82
CA GLN A 30 -1.18 -7.89 19.40
C GLN A 30 -1.94 -6.58 19.11
N LEU A 31 -1.97 -5.64 20.07
CA LEU A 31 -2.72 -4.38 20.01
C LEU A 31 -2.41 -3.51 18.78
N ASN A 32 -1.28 -3.77 18.12
CA ASN A 32 -0.84 -3.05 16.93
C ASN A 32 -1.22 -3.71 15.60
N PHE A 33 -1.68 -4.97 15.60
CA PHE A 33 -2.00 -5.67 14.36
C PHE A 33 -3.32 -5.18 13.79
N ARG A 34 -3.30 -4.87 12.50
CA ARG A 34 -4.48 -4.37 11.77
C ARG A 34 -4.60 -5.09 10.46
N ASN A 35 -5.81 -5.52 10.13
CA ASN A 35 -6.10 -5.90 8.77
C ASN A 35 -6.18 -4.64 7.91
N HIS A 36 -5.18 -4.47 7.04
CA HIS A 36 -5.09 -3.36 6.11
C HIS A 36 -5.30 -3.84 4.66
N ARG A 37 -5.83 -5.05 4.47
CA ARG A 37 -6.22 -5.60 3.16
C ARG A 37 -7.59 -5.04 2.75
N LYS A 38 -7.73 -4.70 1.47
CA LYS A 38 -9.00 -4.27 0.85
C LYS A 38 -9.23 -5.14 -0.36
N ILE A 39 -9.93 -6.24 -0.11
CA ILE A 39 -10.23 -7.24 -1.12
C ILE A 39 -11.74 -7.46 -1.20
N VAL A 40 -12.23 -7.71 -2.40
CA VAL A 40 -13.59 -8.19 -2.64
C VAL A 40 -13.49 -9.38 -3.58
N ILE A 41 -14.14 -10.48 -3.23
CA ILE A 41 -14.17 -11.68 -4.04
C ILE A 41 -15.63 -12.01 -4.31
N VAL A 42 -15.98 -12.16 -5.58
CA VAL A 42 -17.34 -12.48 -6.04
C VAL A 42 -17.30 -13.87 -6.65
N ASP A 43 -18.03 -14.79 -6.04
CA ASP A 43 -18.22 -16.19 -6.47
C ASP A 43 -16.92 -17.01 -6.65
N GLY A 44 -15.78 -16.49 -6.18
CA GLY A 44 -14.45 -17.05 -6.45
C GLY A 44 -13.95 -16.83 -7.88
N GLU A 45 -14.68 -16.06 -8.70
CA GLU A 45 -14.41 -15.84 -10.12
C GLU A 45 -13.79 -14.47 -10.41
N THR A 46 -14.25 -13.45 -9.69
CA THR A 46 -13.77 -12.06 -9.84
C THR A 46 -13.24 -11.56 -8.50
N GLY A 47 -12.00 -11.09 -8.51
CA GLY A 47 -11.34 -10.48 -7.36
C GLY A 47 -11.11 -8.99 -7.58
N PHE A 48 -11.13 -8.23 -6.50
CA PHE A 48 -10.73 -6.82 -6.48
C PHE A 48 -9.68 -6.63 -5.39
N VAL A 49 -8.63 -5.86 -5.68
CA VAL A 49 -7.58 -5.50 -4.71
C VAL A 49 -6.99 -4.13 -5.01
N GLY A 50 -6.70 -3.33 -3.98
CA GLY A 50 -6.08 -2.01 -4.13
C GLY A 50 -6.23 -1.12 -2.89
N GLY A 51 -5.96 0.18 -3.03
CA GLY A 51 -5.87 1.10 -1.89
C GLY A 51 -7.20 1.65 -1.36
N LEU A 52 -8.27 1.58 -2.15
CA LEU A 52 -9.59 2.15 -1.83
C LEU A 52 -10.23 1.51 -0.60
N ASN A 53 -10.60 2.32 0.40
CA ASN A 53 -11.53 1.91 1.45
C ASN A 53 -12.97 2.27 1.08
N VAL A 54 -13.91 1.98 1.98
CA VAL A 54 -15.32 2.36 1.87
C VAL A 54 -15.59 3.58 2.74
N GLY A 55 -15.81 4.74 2.10
CA GLY A 55 -16.08 6.02 2.78
C GLY A 55 -16.45 7.13 1.79
N ASP A 56 -17.03 8.22 2.29
CA ASP A 56 -17.43 9.38 1.48
C ASP A 56 -16.24 10.14 0.89
N GLU A 57 -15.09 10.10 1.58
CA GLU A 57 -13.83 10.68 1.14
C GLU A 57 -13.35 10.06 -0.18
N TYR A 58 -13.49 8.74 -0.36
CA TYR A 58 -13.12 8.01 -1.59
C TYR A 58 -14.02 8.37 -2.78
N MET A 59 -15.21 8.92 -2.52
CA MET A 59 -16.11 9.46 -3.54
C MET A 59 -15.85 10.94 -3.82
N GLY A 60 -14.83 11.54 -3.21
CA GLY A 60 -14.49 12.96 -3.35
C GLY A 60 -15.47 13.91 -2.65
N ARG A 61 -16.24 13.41 -1.67
CA ARG A 61 -17.25 14.20 -0.95
C ARG A 61 -16.71 14.90 0.29
N ASP A 62 -15.51 14.56 0.72
CA ASP A 62 -14.85 15.23 1.83
C ASP A 62 -14.28 16.59 1.36
N PRO A 63 -14.72 17.73 1.93
CA PRO A 63 -14.26 19.05 1.50
C PRO A 63 -12.82 19.36 1.90
N THR A 64 -12.25 18.62 2.85
CA THR A 64 -10.87 18.75 3.30
C THR A 64 -9.92 18.07 2.33
N PHE A 65 -10.24 16.82 1.95
CA PHE A 65 -9.38 16.02 1.07
C PHE A 65 -9.65 16.27 -0.43
N GLY A 66 -10.87 16.67 -0.77
CA GLY A 66 -11.28 16.89 -2.15
C GLY A 66 -11.18 15.61 -2.97
N HIS A 67 -10.53 15.69 -4.13
CA HIS A 67 -10.31 14.53 -4.99
C HIS A 67 -9.43 13.47 -4.29
N TRP A 68 -9.99 12.28 -4.09
CA TRP A 68 -9.25 11.15 -3.54
C TRP A 68 -8.69 10.28 -4.65
N ARG A 69 -7.38 10.37 -4.87
CA ARG A 69 -6.69 9.65 -5.94
C ARG A 69 -6.11 8.33 -5.42
N ASP A 70 -6.72 7.22 -5.80
CA ASP A 70 -6.27 5.86 -5.48
C ASP A 70 -6.44 4.93 -6.68
N THR A 71 -5.88 3.71 -6.60
CA THR A 71 -5.88 2.72 -7.68
C THR A 71 -6.31 1.35 -7.16
N HIS A 72 -7.12 0.65 -7.94
CA HIS A 72 -7.69 -0.64 -7.62
C HIS A 72 -7.73 -1.51 -8.87
N LEU A 73 -7.46 -2.81 -8.73
CA LEU A 73 -7.48 -3.78 -9.81
C LEU A 73 -8.74 -4.63 -9.74
N SER A 74 -9.28 -4.96 -10.91
CA SER A 74 -10.21 -6.08 -11.08
C SER A 74 -9.45 -7.23 -11.73
N LEU A 75 -9.55 -8.40 -11.12
CA LEU A 75 -8.82 -9.61 -11.49
C LEU A 75 -9.81 -10.72 -11.80
N LYS A 76 -9.51 -11.52 -12.84
CA LYS A 76 -10.26 -12.72 -13.19
C LYS A 76 -9.30 -13.86 -13.49
N GLY A 77 -9.80 -15.09 -13.32
CA GLY A 77 -9.03 -16.30 -13.57
C GLY A 77 -8.27 -16.81 -12.33
N PRO A 78 -7.23 -17.64 -12.51
CA PRO A 78 -6.66 -18.43 -11.42
C PRO A 78 -6.08 -17.62 -10.26
N VAL A 79 -5.62 -16.39 -10.52
CA VAL A 79 -5.08 -15.49 -9.48
C VAL A 79 -6.10 -15.19 -8.37
N VAL A 80 -7.41 -15.26 -8.67
CA VAL A 80 -8.48 -15.02 -7.68
C VAL A 80 -8.48 -16.10 -6.59
N ALA A 81 -8.01 -17.32 -6.88
CA ALA A 81 -7.85 -18.36 -5.85
C ALA A 81 -6.81 -17.98 -4.78
N GLN A 82 -5.77 -17.22 -5.14
CA GLN A 82 -4.80 -16.72 -4.18
C GLN A 82 -5.42 -15.63 -3.29
N LEU A 83 -6.27 -14.74 -3.83
CA LEU A 83 -7.04 -13.79 -3.02
C LEU A 83 -8.02 -14.51 -2.07
N GLN A 84 -8.67 -15.59 -2.54
CA GLN A 84 -9.52 -16.42 -1.69
C GLN A 84 -8.74 -17.01 -0.51
N LEU A 85 -7.53 -17.50 -0.75
CA LEU A 85 -6.70 -18.05 0.32
C LEU A 85 -6.41 -16.99 1.38
N VAL A 86 -6.03 -15.78 0.97
CA VAL A 86 -5.81 -14.64 1.86
C VAL A 86 -7.05 -14.33 2.71
N PHE A 87 -8.24 -14.34 2.09
CA PHE A 87 -9.49 -14.13 2.82
C PHE A 87 -9.79 -15.26 3.82
N VAL A 88 -9.60 -16.51 3.43
CA VAL A 88 -9.83 -17.68 4.30
C VAL A 88 -8.87 -17.67 5.50
N GLU A 89 -7.62 -17.28 5.30
CA GLU A 89 -6.65 -17.09 6.39
C GLU A 89 -7.09 -15.98 7.36
N ASP A 90 -7.54 -14.83 6.84
CA ASP A 90 -8.07 -13.73 7.66
C ASP A 90 -9.35 -14.13 8.41
N TRP A 91 -10.22 -14.92 7.77
CA TRP A 91 -11.42 -15.46 8.39
C TRP A 91 -11.07 -16.40 9.53
N HIS A 92 -10.14 -17.32 9.30
CA HIS A 92 -9.66 -18.26 10.31
C HIS A 92 -9.02 -17.52 11.49
N TRP A 93 -8.21 -16.49 11.22
CA TRP A 93 -7.65 -15.63 12.25
C TRP A 93 -8.73 -14.97 13.13
N ALA A 94 -9.82 -14.50 12.51
CA ALA A 94 -10.90 -13.79 13.22
C ALA A 94 -11.88 -14.73 13.95
N THR A 95 -12.06 -15.96 13.48
CA THR A 95 -13.18 -16.83 13.91
C THR A 95 -12.76 -18.19 14.45
N GLU A 96 -11.54 -18.63 14.18
CA GLU A 96 -11.06 -20.02 14.34
C GLU A 96 -11.81 -21.04 13.47
N GLU A 97 -12.72 -20.59 12.60
CA GLU A 97 -13.43 -21.42 11.62
C GLU A 97 -12.58 -21.61 10.37
N GLN A 98 -12.61 -22.81 9.80
CA GLN A 98 -11.95 -23.09 8.53
C GLN A 98 -13.00 -23.14 7.41
N LEU A 99 -12.96 -22.16 6.52
CA LEU A 99 -13.80 -22.16 5.32
C LEU A 99 -13.23 -23.11 4.27
N GLU A 100 -14.12 -23.80 3.55
CA GLU A 100 -13.73 -24.58 2.39
C GLU A 100 -13.46 -23.64 1.20
N LEU A 101 -12.27 -23.77 0.61
CA LEU A 101 -11.86 -23.00 -0.55
C LEU A 101 -12.08 -23.81 -1.82
N ASN A 102 -12.67 -23.20 -2.85
CA ASN A 102 -12.76 -23.83 -4.16
C ASN A 102 -11.40 -23.76 -4.87
N TRP A 103 -10.67 -24.87 -4.84
CA TRP A 103 -9.35 -25.01 -5.47
C TRP A 103 -9.40 -25.29 -6.98
N ALA A 104 -10.58 -25.25 -7.61
CA ALA A 104 -10.74 -25.39 -9.05
C ALA A 104 -10.89 -24.00 -9.70
N PRO A 105 -9.80 -23.29 -10.02
CA PRO A 105 -9.89 -21.98 -10.63
C PRO A 105 -10.52 -22.06 -12.01
N MET A 106 -11.29 -21.03 -12.35
CA MET A 106 -11.67 -20.81 -13.74
C MET A 106 -10.42 -20.57 -14.58
N ARG A 107 -10.40 -21.14 -15.78
CA ARG A 107 -9.39 -20.77 -16.78
C ARG A 107 -9.55 -19.30 -17.15
N ALA A 108 -8.45 -18.57 -17.16
CA ALA A 108 -8.42 -17.24 -17.73
C ALA A 108 -8.52 -17.32 -19.26
N ALA A 109 -9.23 -16.39 -19.86
CA ALA A 109 -9.23 -16.21 -21.32
C ALA A 109 -7.98 -15.45 -21.80
N GLU A 110 -7.37 -14.66 -20.91
CA GLU A 110 -6.17 -13.88 -21.14
C GLU A 110 -4.94 -14.60 -20.57
N ASP A 111 -3.77 -14.31 -21.12
CA ASP A 111 -2.50 -14.94 -20.78
C ASP A 111 -1.58 -13.94 -20.06
N LEU A 112 -2.06 -13.42 -18.92
CA LEU A 112 -1.30 -12.52 -18.05
C LEU A 112 -0.83 -13.26 -16.80
N ASP A 113 0.48 -13.21 -16.55
CA ASP A 113 1.06 -13.75 -15.33
C ASP A 113 0.86 -12.76 -14.17
N ALA A 114 0.21 -13.23 -13.10
CA ALA A 114 -0.02 -12.44 -11.91
C ALA A 114 0.18 -13.25 -10.63
N LEU A 115 0.65 -12.56 -9.58
CA LEU A 115 0.92 -13.11 -8.26
C LEU A 115 0.27 -12.22 -7.19
N ILE A 116 -0.42 -12.85 -6.24
CA ILE A 116 -0.84 -12.18 -5.02
C ILE A 116 0.26 -12.35 -3.98
N VAL A 117 0.82 -11.23 -3.54
CA VAL A 117 1.76 -11.19 -2.43
C VAL A 117 1.00 -10.68 -1.22
N ALA A 118 0.74 -11.59 -0.28
CA ALA A 118 0.18 -11.26 1.02
C ALA A 118 1.30 -11.22 2.06
N THR A 119 1.27 -10.22 2.92
CA THR A 119 2.22 -10.08 4.03
C THR A 119 1.45 -9.88 5.32
N GLY A 120 2.05 -10.27 6.44
CA GLY A 120 1.45 -10.08 7.74
C GLY A 120 2.46 -10.12 8.89
N PRO A 121 2.07 -9.62 10.07
CA PRO A 121 2.95 -9.58 11.24
C PRO A 121 3.23 -10.96 11.85
N ALA A 122 2.54 -12.00 11.39
CA ALA A 122 2.76 -13.39 11.79
C ALA A 122 3.79 -14.12 10.91
N ASP A 123 4.28 -13.48 9.85
CA ASP A 123 5.26 -14.06 8.94
C ASP A 123 6.61 -14.25 9.64
N ALA A 124 7.32 -15.33 9.31
CA ALA A 124 8.65 -15.59 9.85
C ALA A 124 9.72 -14.58 9.35
N MET A 125 9.43 -13.90 8.25
CA MET A 125 10.29 -12.89 7.64
C MET A 125 9.52 -11.58 7.52
N GLU A 126 10.22 -10.43 7.48
CA GLU A 126 9.61 -9.12 7.22
C GLU A 126 9.20 -9.00 5.73
N ALA A 127 8.17 -9.74 5.32
CA ALA A 127 7.80 -9.94 3.93
C ALA A 127 7.49 -8.64 3.18
N GLY A 128 6.95 -7.62 3.86
CA GLY A 128 6.70 -6.31 3.27
C GLY A 128 7.99 -5.56 2.92
N SER A 129 8.98 -5.59 3.82
CA SER A 129 10.30 -5.00 3.54
C SER A 129 11.03 -5.77 2.43
N LEU A 130 10.96 -7.10 2.46
CA LEU A 130 11.53 -7.95 1.42
C LEU A 130 10.89 -7.70 0.05
N TYR A 131 9.57 -7.46 0.01
CA TYR A 131 8.86 -7.11 -1.20
C TYR A 131 9.43 -5.84 -1.85
N PHE A 132 9.54 -4.74 -1.11
CA PHE A 132 10.10 -3.49 -1.64
C PHE A 132 11.58 -3.65 -2.03
N CYS A 133 12.39 -4.27 -1.17
CA CYS A 133 13.79 -4.54 -1.46
C CYS A 133 13.97 -5.36 -2.75
N ASN A 134 13.15 -6.40 -2.94
CA ASN A 134 13.18 -7.20 -4.16
C ASN A 134 12.77 -6.38 -5.38
N ALA A 135 11.68 -5.61 -5.31
CA ALA A 135 11.22 -4.80 -6.43
C ALA A 135 12.25 -3.73 -6.85
N ILE A 136 12.85 -3.04 -5.88
CA ILE A 136 13.87 -2.01 -6.13
C ILE A 136 15.16 -2.62 -6.67
N ASN A 137 15.57 -3.80 -6.19
CA ASN A 137 16.78 -4.47 -6.66
C ASN A 137 16.61 -5.16 -8.02
N ALA A 138 15.39 -5.56 -8.38
CA ALA A 138 15.07 -6.11 -9.71
C ALA A 138 15.22 -5.04 -10.82
N ALA A 139 14.92 -3.77 -10.51
CA ALA A 139 14.95 -2.67 -11.47
C ALA A 139 16.34 -2.48 -12.12
N GLN A 140 16.33 -2.43 -13.45
CA GLN A 140 17.50 -2.21 -14.31
C GLN A 140 17.51 -0.83 -14.98
N ARG A 141 16.34 -0.22 -15.21
CA ARG A 141 16.18 1.08 -15.88
C ARG A 141 15.44 2.08 -15.01
N ARG A 142 14.32 1.69 -14.40
CA ARG A 142 13.48 2.53 -13.56
C ARG A 142 12.76 1.76 -12.45
N VAL A 143 12.52 2.45 -11.35
CA VAL A 143 11.51 2.08 -10.35
C VAL A 143 10.72 3.32 -9.94
N TRP A 144 9.41 3.28 -10.17
CA TRP A 144 8.50 4.35 -9.76
C TRP A 144 7.57 3.85 -8.66
N ILE A 145 7.43 4.62 -7.59
CA ILE A 145 6.61 4.24 -6.43
C ILE A 145 5.63 5.38 -6.12
N ALA A 146 4.35 5.06 -6.01
CA ALA A 146 3.34 5.95 -5.44
C ALA A 146 2.84 5.35 -4.12
N SER A 147 2.96 6.11 -3.04
CA SER A 147 2.58 5.69 -1.68
C SER A 147 2.06 6.91 -0.88
N PRO A 148 1.02 6.78 -0.04
CA PRO A 148 0.59 7.89 0.82
C PRO A 148 1.66 8.30 1.85
N TYR A 149 2.56 7.38 2.18
CA TYR A 149 3.57 7.56 3.22
C TYR A 149 4.95 7.18 2.71
N PHE A 150 5.97 7.85 3.23
CA PHE A 150 7.37 7.57 2.97
C PHE A 150 8.13 7.61 4.28
N VAL A 151 8.03 6.50 5.02
CA VAL A 151 8.78 6.26 6.26
C VAL A 151 9.40 4.85 6.16
N PRO A 152 10.19 4.57 5.10
CA PRO A 152 10.76 3.25 4.88
C PRO A 152 11.72 2.85 6.00
N ASP A 153 11.95 1.54 6.16
CA ASP A 153 13.03 1.06 7.01
C ASP A 153 14.41 1.25 6.37
N ILE A 154 15.46 0.90 7.11
CA ILE A 154 16.84 1.10 6.67
C ILE A 154 17.15 0.29 5.42
N ASP A 155 16.64 -0.93 5.30
CA ASP A 155 16.96 -1.84 4.19
C ASP A 155 16.37 -1.31 2.89
N ILE A 156 15.14 -0.81 2.93
CA ILE A 156 14.50 -0.17 1.78
C ILE A 156 15.24 1.12 1.39
N GLN A 157 15.65 1.96 2.36
CA GLN A 157 16.46 3.15 2.07
C GLN A 157 17.78 2.80 1.37
N ARG A 158 18.44 1.72 1.80
CA ARG A 158 19.66 1.23 1.15
C ARG A 158 19.38 0.66 -0.24
N ALA A 159 18.27 -0.05 -0.43
CA ALA A 159 17.87 -0.52 -1.75
C ALA A 159 17.67 0.64 -2.73
N LEU A 160 16.99 1.71 -2.32
CA LEU A 160 16.81 2.92 -3.14
C LEU A 160 18.16 3.57 -3.50
N GLN A 161 19.05 3.72 -2.52
CA GLN A 161 20.40 4.23 -2.73
C GLN A 161 21.19 3.38 -3.73
N LEU A 162 21.16 2.05 -3.58
CA LEU A 162 21.83 1.14 -4.49
C LEU A 162 21.25 1.22 -5.91
N ALA A 163 19.94 1.35 -6.05
CA ALA A 163 19.31 1.52 -7.36
C ALA A 163 19.83 2.78 -8.07
N VAL A 164 19.89 3.93 -7.39
CA VAL A 164 20.45 5.15 -7.97
C VAL A 164 21.92 4.96 -8.34
N LEU A 165 22.73 4.31 -7.49
CA LEU A 165 24.14 4.02 -7.79
C LEU A 165 24.32 3.09 -8.99
N ARG A 166 23.35 2.20 -9.28
CA ARG A 166 23.31 1.38 -10.50
C ARG A 166 22.91 2.18 -11.75
N GLY A 167 22.51 3.45 -11.62
CA GLY A 167 22.01 4.27 -12.71
C GLY A 167 20.53 4.07 -13.03
N VAL A 168 19.77 3.44 -12.12
CA VAL A 168 18.31 3.27 -12.24
C VAL A 168 17.63 4.60 -11.93
N GLU A 169 16.65 4.99 -12.76
CA GLU A 169 15.78 6.12 -12.46
C GLU A 169 14.83 5.77 -11.32
N VAL A 170 14.98 6.43 -10.17
CA VAL A 170 14.11 6.21 -9.00
C VAL A 170 13.21 7.42 -8.80
N ARG A 171 11.89 7.22 -8.95
CA ARG A 171 10.88 8.27 -8.69
C ARG A 171 9.90 7.84 -7.61
N VAL A 172 9.61 8.74 -6.68
CA VAL A 172 8.64 8.51 -5.60
C VAL A 172 7.61 9.64 -5.59
N LEU A 173 6.33 9.28 -5.66
CA LEU A 173 5.20 10.18 -5.52
C LEU A 173 4.55 9.98 -4.14
N ILE A 174 4.43 11.06 -3.39
CA ILE A 174 3.77 11.11 -2.07
C ILE A 174 2.74 12.25 -2.04
N PRO A 175 1.72 12.24 -1.16
CA PRO A 175 0.77 13.34 -1.06
C PRO A 175 1.43 14.62 -0.51
N ASP A 176 0.96 15.78 -0.99
CA ASP A 176 1.29 17.08 -0.38
C ASP A 176 0.46 17.35 0.88
N MET A 177 -0.81 16.97 0.82
CA MET A 177 -1.76 17.03 1.91
C MET A 177 -1.44 15.98 2.99
N LYS A 178 -1.84 16.25 4.23
CA LYS A 178 -1.61 15.37 5.38
C LYS A 178 -2.95 14.90 5.94
N ASP A 179 -3.10 13.61 6.11
CA ASP A 179 -4.13 12.95 6.89
C ASP A 179 -3.63 12.66 8.32
N HIS A 180 -2.35 12.27 8.45
CA HIS A 180 -1.67 12.00 9.70
C HIS A 180 -0.43 12.89 9.89
N LEU A 181 -0.52 13.86 10.80
CA LEU A 181 0.55 14.84 11.03
C LEU A 181 1.91 14.22 11.38
N LEU A 182 1.92 13.18 12.22
CA LEU A 182 3.15 12.56 12.70
C LEU A 182 3.91 11.85 11.57
N VAL A 183 3.21 11.03 10.78
CA VAL A 183 3.78 10.35 9.60
C VAL A 183 4.24 11.38 8.57
N TRP A 184 3.42 12.40 8.33
CA TRP A 184 3.74 13.47 7.38
C TRP A 184 4.99 14.27 7.77
N LEU A 185 5.20 14.55 9.06
CA LEU A 185 6.41 15.20 9.56
C LEU A 185 7.62 14.26 9.48
N ALA A 186 7.48 12.99 9.87
CA ALA A 186 8.57 12.01 9.82
C ALA A 186 9.12 11.87 8.40
N ALA A 187 8.24 11.89 7.38
CA ALA A 187 8.63 11.76 5.98
C ALA A 187 9.64 12.83 5.52
N PHE A 188 9.71 14.02 6.12
CA PHE A 188 10.70 15.03 5.72
C PHE A 188 12.15 14.57 5.93
N GLU A 189 12.41 13.81 6.99
CA GLU A 189 13.75 13.28 7.27
C GLU A 189 14.13 12.18 6.28
N PHE A 190 13.24 11.21 6.08
CA PHE A 190 13.47 10.09 5.17
C PHE A 190 13.57 10.54 3.71
N VAL A 191 12.73 11.49 3.29
CA VAL A 191 12.83 12.08 1.95
C VAL A 191 14.11 12.90 1.81
N GLY A 192 14.56 13.61 2.84
CA GLY A 192 15.86 14.30 2.83
C GLY A 192 17.01 13.35 2.48
N GLU A 193 17.04 12.16 3.09
CA GLU A 193 18.02 11.11 2.78
C GLU A 193 17.88 10.56 1.36
N ALA A 194 16.66 10.32 0.90
CA ALA A 194 16.40 9.82 -0.45
C ALA A 194 16.81 10.82 -1.52
N LEU A 195 16.49 12.11 -1.35
CA LEU A 195 16.91 13.20 -2.23
C LEU A 195 18.45 13.31 -2.28
N ALA A 196 19.11 13.22 -1.11
CA ALA A 196 20.57 13.23 -1.04
C ALA A 196 21.23 12.04 -1.77
N ALA A 197 20.53 10.91 -1.87
CA ALA A 197 20.93 9.74 -2.63
C ALA A 197 20.68 9.85 -4.15
N GLY A 198 19.93 10.86 -4.61
CA GLY A 198 19.56 11.05 -6.01
C GLY A 198 18.19 10.48 -6.40
N VAL A 199 17.35 10.09 -5.44
CA VAL A 199 15.94 9.73 -5.71
C VAL A 199 15.14 10.99 -6.03
N GLU A 200 14.33 10.98 -7.08
CA GLU A 200 13.38 12.06 -7.36
C GLU A 200 12.12 11.87 -6.51
N VAL A 201 11.87 12.76 -5.54
CA VAL A 201 10.65 12.73 -4.73
C VAL A 201 9.74 13.91 -5.06
N ARG A 202 8.49 13.61 -5.41
CA ARG A 202 7.46 14.60 -5.77
C ARG A 202 6.24 14.51 -4.86
N ARG A 203 5.54 15.63 -4.71
CA ARG A 203 4.38 15.84 -3.85
C ARG A 203 3.14 16.05 -4.73
N TYR A 204 2.20 15.12 -4.73
CA TYR A 204 0.94 15.20 -5.48
C TYR A 204 0.04 16.32 -4.92
N THR A 205 -0.52 17.15 -5.80
CA THR A 205 -1.23 18.39 -5.40
C THR A 205 -2.71 18.44 -5.78
N ASP A 206 -3.21 17.49 -6.58
CA ASP A 206 -4.61 17.47 -7.03
C ASP A 206 -5.50 16.63 -6.10
N GLY A 207 -5.57 17.06 -4.83
CA GLY A 207 -6.29 16.36 -3.75
C GLY A 207 -5.39 15.45 -2.92
N PHE A 208 -5.99 14.43 -2.29
CA PHE A 208 -5.27 13.45 -1.48
C PHE A 208 -4.94 12.19 -2.30
N MET A 209 -3.66 11.86 -2.41
CA MET A 209 -3.20 10.65 -3.09
C MET A 209 -2.94 9.54 -2.09
N HIS A 210 -3.58 8.40 -2.32
CA HIS A 210 -3.50 7.23 -1.46
C HIS A 210 -3.16 5.94 -2.23
N GLN A 211 -2.55 6.06 -3.40
CA GLN A 211 -2.09 4.92 -4.19
C GLN A 211 -1.03 4.10 -3.45
N LYS A 212 -0.97 2.79 -3.72
CA LYS A 212 0.13 1.89 -3.33
C LYS A 212 0.56 1.11 -4.57
N VAL A 213 1.31 1.81 -5.41
CA VAL A 213 1.66 1.33 -6.75
C VAL A 213 3.17 1.33 -6.90
N VAL A 214 3.71 0.24 -7.45
CA VAL A 214 5.13 0.11 -7.81
C VAL A 214 5.19 -0.27 -9.28
N LEU A 215 6.03 0.39 -10.05
CA LEU A 215 6.34 0.08 -11.43
C LEU A 215 7.83 -0.22 -11.53
N VAL A 216 8.20 -1.37 -12.09
CA VAL A 216 9.58 -1.78 -12.29
C VAL A 216 9.83 -2.03 -13.77
N ASP A 217 10.64 -1.18 -14.37
CA ASP A 217 10.98 -1.21 -15.80
C ASP A 217 9.73 -1.31 -16.69
N ASP A 218 9.77 -2.21 -17.67
CA ASP A 218 8.63 -2.72 -18.45
C ASP A 218 8.32 -4.17 -18.03
N SER A 219 8.85 -4.59 -16.88
CA SER A 219 8.87 -5.99 -16.44
C SER A 219 7.61 -6.34 -15.65
N PHE A 220 7.28 -5.54 -14.64
CA PHE A 220 6.08 -5.74 -13.85
C PHE A 220 5.62 -4.45 -13.17
N ALA A 221 4.35 -4.43 -12.80
CA ALA A 221 3.79 -3.44 -11.91
C ALA A 221 2.93 -4.09 -10.83
N SER A 222 2.81 -3.42 -9.68
CA SER A 222 2.01 -3.88 -8.57
C SER A 222 0.98 -2.84 -8.15
N VAL A 223 -0.18 -3.30 -7.72
CA VAL A 223 -1.19 -2.47 -7.04
C VAL A 223 -1.71 -3.24 -5.84
N GLY A 224 -1.76 -2.59 -4.68
CA GLY A 224 -2.16 -3.25 -3.46
C GLY A 224 -2.51 -2.32 -2.33
N THR A 225 -2.24 -2.78 -1.12
CA THR A 225 -2.53 -2.06 0.13
C THR A 225 -1.28 -1.62 0.89
N ILE A 226 -0.12 -2.23 0.58
CA ILE A 226 1.14 -2.02 1.29
C ILE A 226 1.67 -0.60 1.05
N ASN A 227 1.72 0.22 2.11
CA ASN A 227 2.38 1.53 2.03
C ASN A 227 3.90 1.38 2.17
N LEU A 228 4.63 2.38 1.69
CA LEU A 228 6.08 2.51 1.86
C LEU A 228 6.43 3.09 3.26
N ASP A 229 6.01 2.38 4.31
CA ASP A 229 6.28 2.70 5.71
C ASP A 229 6.56 1.45 6.57
N ASN A 230 7.12 1.68 7.76
CA ASN A 230 7.50 0.60 8.68
C ASN A 230 6.26 -0.19 9.15
N ARG A 231 5.15 0.51 9.44
CA ARG A 231 3.92 -0.11 9.92
C ARG A 231 3.33 -1.10 8.92
N SER A 232 3.22 -0.73 7.65
CA SER A 232 2.68 -1.61 6.60
C SER A 232 3.62 -2.78 6.34
N CYS A 233 4.94 -2.55 6.40
CA CYS A 233 5.92 -3.61 6.17
C CYS A 233 5.98 -4.65 7.30
N ARG A 234 5.63 -4.29 8.55
CA ARG A 234 5.90 -5.13 9.73
C ARG A 234 4.70 -5.43 10.62
N LEU A 235 3.71 -4.54 10.68
CA LEU A 235 2.65 -4.58 11.70
C LEU A 235 1.26 -4.82 11.12
N ASN A 236 1.04 -4.49 9.84
CA ASN A 236 -0.24 -4.69 9.19
C ASN A 236 -0.26 -6.01 8.40
N PHE A 237 -1.46 -6.57 8.27
CA PHE A 237 -1.76 -7.50 7.20
C PHE A 237 -1.98 -6.70 5.92
N GLU A 238 -1.19 -6.97 4.89
CA GLU A 238 -1.25 -6.30 3.59
C GLU A 238 -1.41 -7.32 2.46
N VAL A 239 -1.84 -6.84 1.30
CA VAL A 239 -1.97 -7.64 0.08
C VAL A 239 -1.68 -6.76 -1.13
N THR A 240 -0.90 -7.28 -2.08
CA THR A 240 -0.63 -6.61 -3.35
C THR A 240 -0.68 -7.60 -4.49
N ALA A 241 -1.26 -7.20 -5.61
CA ALA A 241 -1.21 -7.97 -6.84
C ALA A 241 -0.03 -7.45 -7.68
N VAL A 242 0.84 -8.37 -8.10
CA VAL A 242 1.97 -8.11 -9.00
C VAL A 242 1.62 -8.72 -10.34
N VAL A 243 1.69 -7.93 -11.41
CA VAL A 243 1.36 -8.35 -12.78
C VAL A 243 2.62 -8.22 -13.64
N PHE A 244 3.02 -9.33 -14.27
CA PHE A 244 4.22 -9.46 -15.09
C PHE A 244 3.86 -9.35 -16.57
N ASP A 245 3.53 -8.14 -17.01
CA ASP A 245 3.18 -7.89 -18.40
C ASP A 245 3.65 -6.50 -18.85
N PRO A 246 4.38 -6.38 -19.98
CA PRO A 246 4.83 -5.09 -20.49
C PRO A 246 3.69 -4.14 -20.87
N GLY A 247 2.56 -4.67 -21.35
CA GLY A 247 1.39 -3.86 -21.70
C GLY A 247 0.76 -3.21 -20.46
N PHE A 248 0.59 -3.99 -19.40
CA PHE A 248 0.13 -3.53 -18.10
C PHE A 248 1.12 -2.53 -17.47
N ALA A 249 2.43 -2.82 -17.52
CA ALA A 249 3.46 -1.91 -17.04
C ALA A 249 3.40 -0.56 -17.76
N ALA A 250 3.21 -0.54 -19.09
CA ALA A 250 3.06 0.69 -19.87
C ALA A 250 1.76 1.46 -19.52
N ALA A 251 0.67 0.76 -19.22
CA ALA A 251 -0.57 1.39 -18.75
C ALA A 251 -0.38 2.05 -17.38
N VAL A 252 0.32 1.38 -16.46
CA VAL A 252 0.69 1.93 -15.14
C VAL A 252 1.65 3.11 -15.28
N GLU A 253 2.63 3.03 -16.18
CA GLU A 253 3.52 4.14 -16.50
C GLU A 253 2.72 5.37 -16.94
N THR A 254 1.81 5.20 -17.90
CA THR A 254 0.98 6.30 -18.42
C THR A 254 0.17 6.96 -17.31
N MET A 255 -0.43 6.13 -16.43
CA MET A 255 -1.17 6.59 -15.27
C MET A 255 -0.29 7.39 -14.30
N LEU A 256 0.86 6.84 -13.90
CA LEU A 256 1.77 7.49 -12.96
C LEU A 256 2.39 8.76 -13.55
N ALA A 257 2.70 8.79 -14.85
CA ALA A 257 3.20 9.98 -15.53
C ALA A 257 2.18 11.13 -15.46
N ALA A 258 0.89 10.83 -15.64
CA ALA A 258 -0.18 11.82 -15.47
C ALA A 258 -0.29 12.31 -14.01
N ASP A 259 -0.10 11.42 -13.03
CA ASP A 259 -0.10 11.80 -11.61
C ASP A 259 1.15 12.65 -11.25
N PHE A 260 2.31 12.32 -11.80
CA PHE A 260 3.53 13.12 -11.64
C PHE A 260 3.41 14.51 -12.28
N ALA A 261 2.68 14.65 -13.39
CA ALA A 261 2.39 15.95 -13.99
C ALA A 261 1.54 16.85 -13.07
N ARG A 262 0.76 16.26 -12.15
CA ARG A 262 -0.03 16.96 -11.11
C ARG A 262 0.71 17.02 -9.77
N SER A 263 2.03 17.16 -9.81
CA SER A 263 2.87 17.17 -8.61
C SER A 263 3.97 18.22 -8.67
N ARG A 264 4.44 18.65 -7.49
CA ARG A 264 5.59 19.55 -7.34
C ARG A 264 6.79 18.82 -6.71
N PRO A 265 8.03 19.25 -6.99
CA PRO A 265 9.21 18.73 -6.29
C PRO A 265 9.07 18.84 -4.76
N HIS A 266 9.50 17.81 -4.03
CA HIS A 266 9.44 17.84 -2.56
C HIS A 266 10.24 19.01 -1.96
N ALA A 267 11.35 19.41 -2.60
CA ALA A 267 12.21 20.51 -2.14
C ALA A 267 11.44 21.83 -1.95
N GLU A 268 10.44 22.12 -2.78
CA GLU A 268 9.60 23.32 -2.63
C GLU A 268 8.78 23.28 -1.33
N ARG A 269 8.31 22.09 -0.93
CA ARG A 269 7.56 21.91 0.31
C ARG A 269 8.43 22.08 1.54
N VAL A 270 9.71 21.66 1.47
CA VAL A 270 10.70 21.87 2.54
C VAL A 270 10.96 23.36 2.75
N ALA A 271 11.11 24.11 1.66
CA ALA A 271 11.35 25.56 1.71
C ALA A 271 10.19 26.33 2.36
N ALA A 272 8.95 25.86 2.18
CA ALA A 272 7.76 26.45 2.77
C ALA A 272 7.49 26.01 4.23
N LEU A 273 8.26 25.07 4.78
CA LEU A 273 8.05 24.54 6.12
C LEU A 273 8.57 25.51 7.19
N SER A 274 7.83 25.67 8.29
CA SER A 274 8.29 26.54 9.40
C SER A 274 9.57 25.99 10.04
N GLY A 275 10.41 26.89 10.55
CA GLY A 275 11.68 26.50 11.19
C GLY A 275 11.49 25.52 12.35
N PHE A 276 10.42 25.67 13.13
CA PHE A 276 10.08 24.73 14.21
C PHE A 276 9.68 23.35 13.68
N ALA A 277 8.79 23.29 12.69
CA ALA A 277 8.35 22.01 12.12
C ALA A 277 9.51 21.27 11.45
N ARG A 278 10.43 22.00 10.80
CA ARG A 278 11.62 21.43 10.18
C ARG A 278 12.67 20.97 11.18
N ASN A 279 13.05 21.84 12.12
CA ASN A 279 14.23 21.61 12.97
C ASN A 279 13.90 20.84 14.26
N VAL A 280 12.63 20.74 14.64
CA VAL A 280 12.18 20.04 15.86
C VAL A 280 11.11 19.00 15.51
N GLY A 281 10.07 19.42 14.79
CA GLY A 281 8.92 18.55 14.48
C GLY A 281 9.31 17.27 13.73
N ALA A 282 10.02 17.40 12.61
CA ALA A 282 10.43 16.26 11.79
C ALA A 282 11.43 15.33 12.49
N PRO A 283 12.50 15.82 13.16
CA PRO A 283 13.39 14.97 13.96
C PRO A 283 12.69 14.21 15.09
N VAL A 284 11.76 14.86 15.81
CA VAL A 284 10.99 14.21 16.87
C VAL A 284 10.05 13.17 16.28
N ALA A 285 9.36 13.49 15.18
CA ALA A 285 8.47 12.57 14.50
C ALA A 285 9.19 11.30 14.01
N ARG A 286 10.42 11.43 13.52
CA ARG A 286 11.27 10.32 13.10
C ARG A 286 11.52 9.29 14.22
N LEU A 287 11.56 9.69 15.49
CA LEU A 287 11.76 8.76 16.61
C LEU A 287 10.61 7.75 16.74
N PHE A 288 9.44 8.06 16.19
CA PHE A 288 8.29 7.16 16.17
C PHE A 288 8.28 6.24 14.96
N ALA A 289 9.21 6.37 14.00
CA ALA A 289 9.24 5.62 12.74
C ALA A 289 8.96 4.10 12.87
N PRO A 290 9.45 3.36 13.90
CA PRO A 290 9.17 1.92 14.01
C PRO A 290 7.69 1.54 14.13
N ILE A 291 6.80 2.50 14.48
CA ILE A 291 5.35 2.27 14.62
C ILE A 291 4.52 3.09 13.61
N LEU A 292 5.16 3.92 12.79
CA LEU A 292 4.55 4.76 11.76
C LEU A 292 4.39 4.01 10.45
#